data_AF-A0A9P8UEY6-F1
#
_entry.id   AF-A0A9P8UEY6-F1
#
_cell.length_a   1.000
_cell.length_b   1.000
_cell.length_c   1.000
_cell.angle_alpha   90.00
_cell.angle_beta   90.00
_cell.angle_gamma   90.00
#
_symmetry.space_group_name_H-M   'P 1'
#
loop_
_entity.id
_entity.type
_entity.pdbx_description
1 polymer ?
#
loop_
_entity_poly.entity_id
_entity_poly.type
_entity_poly.pdbx_seq_one_letter_code
_entity_poly.pdbx_strand_id
1 'polypeptide(L)'
;MASSIDEESWTHVTSKRNRRGKKGPNVNDSIKCHAAARTATHLSVEEIKSDHKKFSQQWTESDCYHKLKELIPSKSYQPFPTKAICLGLGSFDPEDGSWQIRRRSHIQLAAFVTLVDCILPPGNQKLRCIFQEPCFTRGDVEFLESLGYEVVESPRGFEEVSEDAIVVGIHLYSDIYTKAFKGAIPALFIGSGVDVWESRGFAFKDDPQWEKMRLLHDISDKIPFPDDKEFYPIFSDTTIHWRKPKDDELDDLTSAVDSLSMSQNTI
;
A
#
# COMPACT_ATOMS: atom_id res chain seq x y z
N MET A 1 23.68 -61.96 -4.32
CA MET A 1 24.02 -61.66 -5.73
C MET A 1 22.73 -61.68 -6.52
N ALA A 2 22.31 -60.73 -7.34
CA ALA A 2 22.69 -59.35 -7.69
C ALA A 2 21.38 -58.76 -8.31
N SER A 3 20.84 -57.64 -7.80
CA SER A 3 20.91 -56.28 -8.37
C SER A 3 20.73 -56.14 -9.89
N SER A 4 19.72 -55.37 -10.30
CA SER A 4 19.59 -54.57 -11.54
C SER A 4 18.37 -53.67 -11.34
N ILE A 5 18.50 -52.46 -10.78
CA ILE A 5 18.88 -51.16 -11.41
C ILE A 5 17.84 -50.67 -12.42
N ASP A 6 17.30 -49.51 -12.06
CA ASP A 6 16.39 -48.61 -12.76
C ASP A 6 16.92 -48.11 -14.11
N GLU A 7 16.02 -47.84 -15.05
CA GLU A 7 16.22 -46.77 -16.03
C GLU A 7 14.95 -45.92 -16.16
N GLU A 8 15.15 -44.62 -15.93
CA GLU A 8 14.21 -43.52 -16.08
C GLU A 8 13.75 -43.36 -17.54
N SER A 9 12.47 -43.05 -17.76
CA SER A 9 12.04 -42.41 -19.02
C SER A 9 11.08 -41.26 -18.73
N TRP A 10 11.67 -40.10 -18.43
CA TRP A 10 10.99 -38.82 -18.45
C TRP A 10 10.38 -38.57 -19.84
N THR A 11 9.06 -38.46 -19.92
CA THR A 11 8.38 -38.10 -21.18
C THR A 11 8.22 -36.59 -21.26
N HIS A 12 9.09 -35.98 -22.06
CA HIS A 12 9.08 -34.57 -22.43
C HIS A 12 8.08 -34.35 -23.58
N VAL A 13 6.94 -33.68 -23.33
CA VAL A 13 6.03 -33.29 -24.42
C VAL A 13 6.22 -31.82 -24.77
N THR A 14 6.79 -31.61 -25.95
CA THR A 14 7.00 -30.31 -26.58
C THR A 14 5.67 -29.75 -27.09
N SER A 15 5.44 -28.44 -26.91
CA SER A 15 4.45 -27.73 -27.73
C SER A 15 5.18 -26.73 -28.63
N LYS A 16 5.27 -27.07 -29.93
CA LYS A 16 5.45 -26.07 -30.99
C LYS A 16 4.06 -25.60 -31.40
N ARG A 17 3.77 -24.30 -31.24
CA ARG A 17 2.67 -23.67 -31.97
C ARG A 17 3.08 -22.30 -32.52
N ASN A 18 2.85 -22.18 -33.82
CA ASN A 18 3.19 -21.08 -34.72
C ASN A 18 2.92 -19.67 -34.18
N ARG A 19 3.87 -18.77 -34.46
CA ARG A 19 3.68 -17.32 -34.48
C ARG A 19 2.58 -16.96 -35.50
N ARG A 20 1.45 -16.46 -35.01
CA ARG A 20 0.56 -15.55 -35.73
C ARG A 20 0.23 -14.41 -34.78
N GLY A 21 0.52 -13.18 -35.23
CA GLY A 21 0.32 -11.96 -34.44
C GLY A 21 -1.12 -11.85 -33.94
N LYS A 22 -1.27 -11.76 -32.62
CA LYS A 22 -2.53 -11.39 -31.98
C LYS A 22 -2.42 -9.92 -31.56
N LYS A 23 -3.46 -9.17 -31.94
CA LYS A 23 -3.74 -7.80 -31.47
C LYS A 23 -3.59 -7.75 -29.94
N GLY A 24 -3.01 -6.65 -29.46
CA GLY A 24 -2.77 -6.42 -28.03
C GLY A 24 -4.04 -6.58 -27.19
N PRO A 25 -3.91 -6.93 -25.89
CA PRO A 25 -5.05 -7.12 -25.04
C PRO A 25 -5.81 -5.80 -24.88
N ASN A 26 -7.13 -5.89 -24.96
CA ASN A 26 -8.03 -4.78 -24.69
C ASN A 26 -7.92 -4.40 -23.21
N VAL A 27 -7.66 -3.12 -22.94
CA VAL A 27 -7.19 -2.57 -21.64
C VAL A 27 -8.25 -2.62 -20.52
N ASN A 28 -9.46 -3.13 -20.80
CA ASN A 28 -10.58 -3.15 -19.86
C ASN A 28 -10.80 -4.48 -19.10
N ASP A 29 -9.99 -5.52 -19.33
CA ASP A 29 -10.25 -6.86 -18.76
C ASP A 29 -9.22 -7.33 -17.71
N SER A 30 -8.25 -6.49 -17.33
CA SER A 30 -7.12 -6.89 -16.47
C SER A 30 -7.35 -6.73 -14.96
N ILE A 31 -8.57 -6.48 -14.52
CA ILE A 31 -8.95 -6.44 -13.09
C ILE A 31 -10.01 -7.50 -12.84
N LYS A 32 -9.64 -8.77 -12.98
CA LYS A 32 -10.44 -9.89 -12.48
C LYS A 32 -9.50 -10.80 -11.70
N CYS A 33 -9.86 -11.07 -10.45
CA CYS A 33 -9.28 -12.12 -9.64
C CYS A 33 -9.55 -13.46 -10.34
N HIS A 34 -8.63 -13.90 -11.20
CA HIS A 34 -8.76 -15.17 -11.91
C HIS A 34 -8.30 -16.32 -11.01
N ALA A 35 -9.10 -16.64 -9.99
CA ALA A 35 -8.93 -17.85 -9.21
C ALA A 35 -10.18 -18.73 -9.34
N ALA A 36 -10.02 -20.04 -9.14
CA ALA A 36 -11.15 -20.97 -9.20
C ALA A 36 -12.10 -20.67 -8.02
N ALA A 37 -13.34 -20.27 -8.33
CA ALA A 37 -14.35 -19.94 -7.33
C ALA A 37 -14.52 -21.07 -6.30
N ARG A 38 -14.45 -20.75 -5.01
CA ARG A 38 -14.80 -21.68 -3.94
C ARG A 38 -16.27 -22.09 -4.03
N THR A 39 -16.53 -23.32 -3.62
CA THR A 39 -17.89 -23.83 -3.32
C THR A 39 -18.38 -23.45 -1.92
N ALA A 40 -17.53 -22.83 -1.10
CA ALA A 40 -17.85 -22.41 0.25
C ALA A 40 -18.57 -21.05 0.26
N THR A 41 -19.48 -20.87 1.22
CA THR A 41 -20.14 -19.59 1.46
C THR A 41 -19.14 -18.54 1.92
N HIS A 42 -19.35 -17.29 1.51
CA HIS A 42 -18.58 -16.16 2.01
C HIS A 42 -18.61 -16.06 3.54
N LEU A 43 -17.53 -15.55 4.11
CA LEU A 43 -17.44 -15.28 5.54
C LEU A 43 -18.46 -14.22 5.96
N SER A 44 -19.01 -14.39 7.16
CA SER A 44 -19.80 -13.36 7.83
C SER A 44 -18.91 -12.20 8.30
N VAL A 45 -19.51 -11.03 8.49
CA VAL A 45 -18.82 -9.84 9.02
C VAL A 45 -18.23 -10.13 10.40
N GLU A 46 -18.90 -10.92 11.23
CA GLU A 46 -18.43 -11.34 12.55
C GLU A 46 -17.18 -12.22 12.48
N GLU A 47 -17.10 -13.12 11.49
CA GLU A 47 -15.90 -13.93 11.24
C GLU A 47 -14.73 -13.07 10.75
N ILE A 48 -14.99 -12.11 9.86
CA ILE A 48 -13.97 -11.14 9.40
C ILE A 48 -13.46 -10.31 10.60
N LYS A 49 -14.35 -9.84 11.47
CA LYS A 49 -13.99 -9.10 12.70
C LYS A 49 -13.15 -9.95 13.65
N SER A 50 -13.52 -11.21 13.84
CA SER A 50 -12.78 -12.14 14.70
C SER A 50 -11.36 -12.36 14.19
N ASP A 51 -11.21 -12.59 12.90
CA ASP A 51 -9.89 -12.75 12.28
C ASP A 51 -9.07 -11.47 12.33
N HIS A 52 -9.69 -10.31 12.05
CA HIS A 52 -8.99 -9.03 12.19
C HIS A 52 -8.47 -8.82 13.61
N LYS A 53 -9.28 -9.09 14.64
CA LYS A 53 -8.83 -8.98 16.04
C LYS A 53 -7.61 -9.86 16.31
N LYS A 54 -7.63 -11.11 15.84
CA LYS A 54 -6.51 -12.05 15.99
C LYS A 54 -5.24 -11.56 15.29
N PHE A 55 -5.34 -11.13 14.04
CA PHE A 55 -4.18 -10.67 13.27
C PHE A 55 -3.68 -9.31 13.75
N SER A 56 -4.56 -8.41 14.19
CA SER A 56 -4.17 -7.14 14.83
C SER A 56 -3.39 -7.36 16.12
N GLN A 57 -3.75 -8.37 16.92
CA GLN A 57 -2.94 -8.76 18.08
C GLN A 57 -1.54 -9.20 17.66
N GLN A 58 -1.43 -10.10 16.67
CA GLN A 58 -0.13 -10.53 16.13
C GLN A 58 0.70 -9.35 15.62
N TRP A 59 0.06 -8.39 14.94
CA TRP A 59 0.70 -7.17 14.48
C TRP A 59 1.27 -6.36 15.65
N THR A 60 0.49 -6.13 16.71
CA THR A 60 0.94 -5.34 17.87
C THR A 60 2.08 -5.98 18.68
N GLU A 61 2.26 -7.28 18.56
CA GLU A 61 3.36 -8.03 19.20
C GLU A 61 4.63 -8.02 18.34
N SER A 62 4.59 -7.48 17.11
CA SER A 62 5.72 -7.50 16.17
C SER A 62 6.67 -6.31 16.35
N ASP A 63 7.96 -6.55 16.05
CA ASP A 63 8.97 -5.48 15.95
C ASP A 63 8.59 -4.41 14.92
N CYS A 64 7.90 -4.83 13.85
CA CYS A 64 7.45 -3.94 12.79
C CYS A 64 6.52 -2.86 13.33
N TYR A 65 5.55 -3.24 14.15
CA TYR A 65 4.64 -2.32 14.83
C TYR A 65 5.39 -1.29 15.69
N HIS A 66 6.33 -1.75 16.52
CA HIS A 66 7.11 -0.86 17.40
C HIS A 66 7.94 0.14 16.61
N LYS A 67 8.67 -0.33 15.57
CA LYS A 67 9.46 0.54 14.69
C LYS A 67 8.58 1.54 13.95
N LEU A 68 7.41 1.12 13.46
CA LEU A 68 6.49 2.03 12.77
C LEU A 68 6.03 3.15 13.70
N LYS A 69 5.69 2.84 14.95
CA LYS A 69 5.27 3.85 15.94
C LYS A 69 6.33 4.87 16.28
N GLU A 70 7.60 4.51 16.17
CA GLU A 70 8.71 5.45 16.36
C GLU A 70 8.98 6.28 15.11
N LEU A 71 8.86 5.67 13.93
CA LEU A 71 9.18 6.31 12.65
C LEU A 71 8.16 7.37 12.24
N ILE A 72 6.86 7.07 12.34
CA ILE A 72 5.80 7.94 11.80
C ILE A 72 5.77 9.34 12.45
N PRO A 73 5.93 9.48 13.79
CA PRO A 73 5.98 10.79 14.43
C PRO A 73 7.32 11.53 14.27
N SER A 74 8.37 10.87 13.74
CA SER A 74 9.72 11.45 13.66
C SER A 74 9.88 12.53 12.58
N LYS A 75 8.88 12.69 11.72
CA LYS A 75 8.88 13.63 10.60
C LYS A 75 7.67 14.55 10.68
N SER A 76 7.89 15.83 10.38
CA SER A 76 6.81 16.77 10.14
C SER A 76 6.22 16.59 8.75
N TYR A 77 4.98 17.01 8.59
CA TYR A 77 4.27 16.98 7.31
C TYR A 77 3.96 18.40 6.87
N GLN A 78 4.21 18.72 5.61
CA GLN A 78 3.79 19.96 4.98
C GLN A 78 3.26 19.68 3.55
N PRO A 79 1.95 19.88 3.30
CA PRO A 79 0.90 20.22 4.25
C PRO A 79 0.62 19.06 5.21
N PHE A 80 -0.04 19.37 6.33
CA PHE A 80 -0.47 18.34 7.27
C PHE A 80 -1.56 17.45 6.64
N PRO A 81 -1.49 16.11 6.75
CA PRO A 81 -2.46 15.24 6.11
C PRO A 81 -3.86 15.39 6.70
N THR A 82 -4.89 15.35 5.86
CA THR A 82 -6.30 15.40 6.29
C THR A 82 -7.04 14.08 6.04
N LYS A 83 -6.46 13.21 5.21
CA LYS A 83 -7.03 11.93 4.80
C LYS A 83 -5.96 10.89 4.52
N ALA A 84 -6.33 9.64 4.70
CA ALA A 84 -5.53 8.47 4.38
C ALA A 84 -6.29 7.57 3.40
N ILE A 85 -5.64 7.20 2.30
CA ILE A 85 -6.22 6.44 1.20
C ILE A 85 -5.47 5.12 1.10
N CYS A 86 -6.18 4.02 1.33
CA CYS A 86 -5.65 2.66 1.16
C CYS A 86 -6.12 2.09 -0.18
N LEU A 87 -5.17 1.80 -1.05
CA LEU A 87 -5.39 1.25 -2.38
C LEU A 87 -4.96 -0.22 -2.40
N GLY A 88 -5.83 -1.09 -2.90
CA GLY A 88 -5.48 -2.47 -3.24
C GLY A 88 -5.07 -3.35 -2.05
N LEU A 89 -5.79 -3.24 -0.92
CA LEU A 89 -5.54 -4.00 0.31
C LEU A 89 -5.71 -5.53 0.15
N GLY A 90 -6.50 -5.97 -0.83
CA GLY A 90 -7.00 -7.32 -0.98
C GLY A 90 -8.21 -7.61 -0.08
N SER A 91 -8.97 -8.65 -0.43
CA SER A 91 -10.15 -9.12 0.31
C SER A 91 -9.78 -9.83 1.62
N PHE A 92 -10.62 -9.67 2.66
CA PHE A 92 -10.52 -10.44 3.90
C PHE A 92 -11.17 -11.84 3.77
N ASP A 93 -11.91 -12.07 2.68
CA ASP A 93 -12.47 -13.36 2.28
C ASP A 93 -12.17 -13.63 0.80
N PRO A 94 -10.89 -13.90 0.45
CA PRO A 94 -10.50 -14.10 -0.95
C PRO A 94 -11.27 -15.27 -1.57
N GLU A 95 -11.63 -15.13 -2.84
CA GLU A 95 -12.50 -16.06 -3.57
C GLU A 95 -11.94 -17.51 -3.61
N ASP A 96 -10.62 -17.66 -3.61
CA ASP A 96 -9.91 -18.95 -3.56
C ASP A 96 -9.67 -19.46 -2.14
N GLY A 97 -9.96 -18.63 -1.13
CA GLY A 97 -9.83 -18.98 0.28
C GLY A 97 -8.40 -19.01 0.76
N SER A 98 -7.50 -18.36 0.01
CA SER A 98 -6.11 -18.24 0.36
C SER A 98 -5.97 -17.61 1.74
N TRP A 99 -5.60 -18.45 2.71
CA TRP A 99 -5.28 -18.02 4.06
C TRP A 99 -4.18 -16.94 4.06
N GLN A 100 -3.25 -17.03 3.11
CA GLN A 100 -2.11 -16.12 3.01
C GLN A 100 -2.57 -14.72 2.58
N ILE A 101 -3.44 -14.64 1.58
CA ILE A 101 -4.03 -13.36 1.14
C ILE A 101 -4.87 -12.77 2.26
N ARG A 102 -5.74 -13.58 2.90
CA ARG A 102 -6.56 -13.16 4.04
C ARG A 102 -5.73 -12.59 5.19
N ARG A 103 -4.69 -13.32 5.63
CA ARG A 103 -3.79 -12.83 6.68
C ARG A 103 -3.11 -11.53 6.27
N ARG A 104 -2.59 -11.46 5.04
CA ARG A 104 -1.91 -10.27 4.52
C ARG A 104 -2.82 -9.05 4.56
N SER A 105 -4.06 -9.16 4.09
CA SER A 105 -5.02 -8.04 4.09
C SER A 105 -5.34 -7.57 5.51
N HIS A 106 -5.51 -8.48 6.48
CA HIS A 106 -5.71 -8.08 7.88
C HIS A 106 -4.49 -7.39 8.51
N ILE A 107 -3.27 -7.88 8.25
CA ILE A 107 -2.05 -7.26 8.79
C ILE A 107 -1.77 -5.91 8.13
N GLN A 108 -1.96 -5.78 6.82
CA GLN A 108 -1.85 -4.49 6.13
C GLN A 108 -2.90 -3.49 6.64
N LEU A 109 -4.13 -3.92 6.94
CA LEU A 109 -5.12 -3.07 7.60
C LEU A 109 -4.63 -2.63 8.99
N ALA A 110 -4.13 -3.55 9.81
CA ALA A 110 -3.63 -3.22 11.15
C ALA A 110 -2.45 -2.22 11.11
N ALA A 111 -1.56 -2.35 10.12
CA ALA A 111 -0.48 -1.40 9.87
C ALA A 111 -1.00 -0.03 9.43
N PHE A 112 -2.00 0.00 8.54
CA PHE A 112 -2.68 1.23 8.13
C PHE A 112 -3.33 1.95 9.33
N VAL A 113 -4.03 1.20 10.21
CA VAL A 113 -4.62 1.77 11.42
C VAL A 113 -3.54 2.35 12.34
N THR A 114 -2.45 1.62 12.55
CA THR A 114 -1.32 2.10 13.36
C THR A 114 -0.72 3.38 12.79
N LEU A 115 -0.54 3.44 11.47
CA LEU A 115 -0.05 4.63 10.77
C LEU A 115 -0.95 5.84 11.04
N VAL A 116 -2.26 5.69 10.84
CA VAL A 116 -3.25 6.76 11.05
C VAL A 116 -3.28 7.20 12.51
N ASP A 117 -3.24 6.26 13.46
CA ASP A 117 -3.23 6.57 14.90
C ASP A 117 -1.96 7.30 15.36
N CYS A 118 -0.83 7.08 14.68
CA CYS A 118 0.42 7.80 14.94
C CYS A 118 0.43 9.23 14.38
N ILE A 119 -0.45 9.55 13.44
CA ILE A 119 -0.56 10.88 12.84
C ILE A 119 -1.65 11.64 13.58
N LEU A 120 -1.26 12.42 14.58
CA LEU A 120 -2.18 13.22 15.39
C LEU A 120 -2.47 14.56 14.73
N PRO A 121 -3.69 14.81 14.21
CA PRO A 121 -4.00 16.07 13.57
C PRO A 121 -4.09 17.22 14.57
N PRO A 122 -3.72 18.45 14.16
CA PRO A 122 -3.97 19.64 14.96
C PRO A 122 -5.46 19.70 15.36
N GLY A 123 -5.73 20.01 16.63
CA GLY A 123 -7.11 20.18 17.11
C GLY A 123 -7.92 18.90 17.27
N ASN A 124 -7.26 17.73 17.41
CA ASN A 124 -7.92 16.45 17.73
C ASN A 124 -8.93 15.98 16.65
N GLN A 125 -8.77 16.46 15.42
CA GLN A 125 -9.55 15.97 14.28
C GLN A 125 -9.11 14.54 13.93
N LYS A 126 -9.99 13.75 13.32
CA LYS A 126 -9.64 12.42 12.81
C LYS A 126 -9.37 12.51 11.31
N LEU A 127 -8.36 11.79 10.84
CA LEU A 127 -8.14 11.62 9.41
C LEU A 127 -9.33 10.90 8.78
N ARG A 128 -9.79 11.38 7.63
CA ARG A 128 -10.75 10.64 6.81
C ARG A 128 -10.03 9.45 6.18
N CYS A 129 -10.50 8.23 6.43
CA CYS A 129 -9.89 7.01 5.88
C CYS A 129 -10.74 6.47 4.73
N ILE A 130 -10.13 6.29 3.57
CA ILE A 130 -10.77 5.88 2.31
C ILE A 130 -10.12 4.60 1.81
N PHE A 131 -10.91 3.60 1.43
CA PHE A 131 -10.43 2.33 0.89
C PHE A 131 -10.98 2.12 -0.51
N GLN A 132 -10.10 1.69 -1.42
CA GLN A 132 -10.48 1.26 -2.77
C GLN A 132 -9.78 -0.05 -3.12
N GLU A 133 -10.56 -1.12 -3.27
CA GLU A 133 -10.09 -2.45 -3.66
C GLU A 133 -11.13 -3.11 -4.59
N PRO A 134 -10.77 -3.45 -5.84
CA PRO A 134 -11.70 -4.11 -6.77
C PRO A 134 -12.14 -5.51 -6.33
N CYS A 135 -11.39 -6.19 -5.46
CA CYS A 135 -11.70 -7.53 -4.99
C CYS A 135 -12.55 -7.56 -3.71
N PHE A 136 -12.98 -6.42 -3.17
CA PHE A 136 -13.80 -6.43 -1.95
C PHE A 136 -15.15 -7.13 -2.18
N THR A 137 -15.45 -8.06 -1.30
CA THR A 137 -16.76 -8.65 -1.15
C THR A 137 -17.68 -7.70 -0.37
N ARG A 138 -19.00 -7.97 -0.38
CA ARG A 138 -19.93 -7.21 0.47
C ARG A 138 -19.55 -7.28 1.96
N GLY A 139 -19.07 -8.44 2.42
CA GLY A 139 -18.62 -8.62 3.80
C GLY A 139 -17.40 -7.77 4.15
N ASP A 140 -16.47 -7.59 3.20
CA ASP A 140 -15.31 -6.71 3.38
C ASP A 140 -15.73 -5.24 3.54
N VAL A 141 -16.67 -4.79 2.69
CA VAL A 141 -17.22 -3.43 2.74
C VAL A 141 -17.93 -3.18 4.07
N GLU A 142 -18.88 -4.04 4.44
CA GLU A 142 -19.64 -3.91 5.69
C GLU A 142 -18.71 -3.95 6.92
N PHE A 143 -17.64 -4.75 6.88
CA PHE A 143 -16.63 -4.78 7.92
C PHE A 143 -15.89 -3.45 8.05
N LEU A 144 -15.35 -2.91 6.96
CA LEU A 144 -14.61 -1.63 6.96
C LEU A 144 -15.51 -0.45 7.35
N GLU A 145 -16.75 -0.40 6.85
CA GLU A 145 -17.73 0.60 7.24
C GLU A 145 -18.06 0.51 8.74
N SER A 146 -18.10 -0.69 9.32
CA SER A 146 -18.29 -0.88 10.75
C SER A 146 -17.14 -0.33 11.62
N LEU A 147 -15.97 -0.08 11.03
CA LEU A 147 -14.83 0.61 11.66
C LEU A 147 -14.89 2.15 11.46
N GLY A 148 -15.88 2.65 10.72
CA GLY A 148 -16.04 4.07 10.40
C GLY A 148 -15.21 4.52 9.20
N TYR A 149 -14.77 3.61 8.34
CA TYR A 149 -14.02 3.93 7.12
C TYR A 149 -14.93 4.07 5.91
N GLU A 150 -14.53 4.91 4.95
CA GLU A 150 -15.22 5.06 3.67
C GLU A 150 -14.66 4.03 2.68
N VAL A 151 -15.55 3.27 2.03
CA VAL A 151 -15.16 2.36 0.95
C VAL A 151 -15.73 2.90 -0.36
N VAL A 152 -14.88 3.05 -1.37
CA VAL A 152 -15.26 3.63 -2.66
C VAL A 152 -14.91 2.70 -3.82
N GLU A 153 -15.71 2.77 -4.87
CA GLU A 153 -15.43 2.07 -6.12
C GLU A 153 -14.35 2.81 -6.95
N SER A 154 -13.62 2.05 -7.76
CA SER A 154 -12.67 2.61 -8.72
C SER A 154 -13.40 3.46 -9.79
N PRO A 155 -12.90 4.66 -10.14
CA PRO A 155 -11.60 5.24 -9.79
C PRO A 155 -11.60 6.25 -8.63
N ARG A 156 -12.66 6.34 -7.82
CA ARG A 156 -12.85 7.45 -6.87
C ARG A 156 -11.72 7.60 -5.85
N GLY A 157 -11.15 6.50 -5.37
CA GLY A 157 -9.99 6.53 -4.47
C GLY A 157 -8.74 7.16 -5.10
N PHE A 158 -8.57 7.04 -6.42
CA PHE A 158 -7.50 7.76 -7.12
C PHE A 158 -7.79 9.26 -7.22
N GLU A 159 -9.05 9.64 -7.40
CA GLU A 159 -9.48 11.04 -7.52
C GLU A 159 -9.39 11.79 -6.18
N GLU A 160 -9.41 11.07 -5.07
CA GLU A 160 -9.26 11.62 -3.72
C GLU A 160 -7.80 11.98 -3.37
N VAL A 161 -6.82 11.55 -4.17
CA VAL A 161 -5.40 11.84 -3.93
C VAL A 161 -5.11 13.32 -4.15
N SER A 162 -4.64 13.98 -3.09
CA SER A 162 -4.25 15.39 -3.07
C SER A 162 -2.95 15.58 -2.29
N GLU A 163 -2.44 16.82 -2.28
CA GLU A 163 -1.17 17.15 -1.60
C GLU A 163 -1.18 16.86 -0.09
N ASP A 164 -2.34 16.90 0.55
CA ASP A 164 -2.60 16.62 1.97
C ASP A 164 -3.12 15.19 2.23
N ALA A 165 -2.91 14.27 1.27
CA ALA A 165 -3.25 12.87 1.45
C ALA A 165 -2.06 12.05 1.95
N ILE A 166 -2.36 11.01 2.73
CA ILE A 166 -1.51 9.83 2.90
C ILE A 166 -2.01 8.78 1.91
N VAL A 167 -1.14 8.17 1.13
CA VAL A 167 -1.48 7.07 0.22
C VAL A 167 -0.73 5.82 0.63
N VAL A 168 -1.46 4.75 0.92
CA VAL A 168 -0.91 3.43 1.22
C VAL A 168 -1.34 2.47 0.11
N GLY A 169 -0.36 1.95 -0.62
CA GLY A 169 -0.58 0.96 -1.67
C GLY A 169 0.58 -0.03 -1.66
N ILE A 170 0.40 -1.15 -0.97
CA ILE A 170 1.47 -2.14 -0.76
C ILE A 170 1.34 -3.23 -1.83
N HIS A 171 2.45 -3.55 -2.51
CA HIS A 171 2.49 -4.57 -3.59
C HIS A 171 1.54 -4.32 -4.78
N LEU A 172 1.24 -3.04 -5.09
CA LEU A 172 0.45 -2.71 -6.28
C LEU A 172 1.32 -2.63 -7.53
N TYR A 173 0.68 -2.81 -8.68
CA TYR A 173 1.30 -2.56 -9.98
C TYR A 173 1.58 -1.07 -10.20
N SER A 174 2.61 -0.80 -10.98
CA SER A 174 3.08 0.56 -11.28
C SER A 174 2.04 1.47 -11.93
N ASP A 175 1.17 0.90 -12.76
CA ASP A 175 0.10 1.64 -13.44
C ASP A 175 -0.94 2.17 -12.43
N ILE A 176 -1.11 1.48 -11.29
CA ILE A 176 -1.98 1.92 -10.21
C ILE A 176 -1.41 3.16 -9.52
N TYR A 177 -0.11 3.18 -9.21
CA TYR A 177 0.54 4.39 -8.66
C TYR A 177 0.49 5.55 -9.65
N THR A 178 0.69 5.26 -10.94
CA THR A 178 0.59 6.27 -12.02
C THR A 178 -0.80 6.90 -12.07
N LYS A 179 -1.85 6.09 -11.93
CA LYS A 179 -3.25 6.58 -11.85
C LYS A 179 -3.47 7.42 -10.59
N ALA A 180 -3.00 6.94 -9.44
CA ALA A 180 -3.15 7.64 -8.16
C ALA A 180 -2.45 9.02 -8.14
N PHE A 181 -1.26 9.13 -8.72
CA PHE A 181 -0.46 10.37 -8.69
C PHE A 181 -0.64 11.27 -9.91
N LYS A 182 -1.65 10.98 -10.74
CA LYS A 182 -1.95 11.77 -11.93
C LYS A 182 -2.24 13.23 -11.59
N GLY A 183 -3.00 13.48 -10.52
CA GLY A 183 -3.41 14.82 -10.08
C GLY A 183 -2.39 15.51 -9.17
N ALA A 184 -1.93 14.81 -8.13
CA ALA A 184 -1.07 15.38 -7.09
C ALA A 184 -0.07 14.34 -6.54
N ILE A 185 1.01 14.83 -5.93
CA ILE A 185 1.93 14.01 -5.13
C ILE A 185 1.50 14.11 -3.67
N PRO A 186 1.22 12.99 -2.97
CA PRO A 186 0.74 13.01 -1.58
C PRO A 186 1.81 13.50 -0.59
N ALA A 187 1.40 13.92 0.61
CA ALA A 187 2.29 14.28 1.70
C ALA A 187 3.10 13.07 2.21
N LEU A 188 2.47 11.90 2.19
CA LEU A 188 3.08 10.62 2.57
C LEU A 188 2.65 9.53 1.60
N PHE A 189 3.61 8.77 1.08
CA PHE A 189 3.33 7.56 0.31
C PHE A 189 4.01 6.35 0.95
N ILE A 190 3.27 5.25 1.05
CA ILE A 190 3.77 3.95 1.50
C ILE A 190 3.46 2.91 0.43
N GLY A 191 4.51 2.38 -0.20
CA GLY A 191 4.39 1.41 -1.27
C GLY A 191 5.73 1.13 -1.92
N SER A 192 5.73 0.47 -3.08
CA SER A 192 6.97 0.16 -3.80
C SER A 192 7.51 1.39 -4.53
N GLY A 193 8.68 1.86 -4.11
CA GLY A 193 9.39 2.98 -4.71
C GLY A 193 9.86 2.71 -6.15
N VAL A 194 10.12 3.76 -6.92
CA VAL A 194 10.58 3.65 -8.32
C VAL A 194 11.90 2.86 -8.45
N ASP A 195 12.76 2.92 -7.46
CA ASP A 195 14.03 2.18 -7.35
C ASP A 195 13.84 0.66 -7.35
N VAL A 196 12.76 0.17 -6.75
CA VAL A 196 12.38 -1.26 -6.77
C VAL A 196 12.05 -1.70 -8.20
N TRP A 197 11.37 -0.84 -8.97
CA TRP A 197 10.98 -1.15 -10.34
C TRP A 197 12.15 -1.00 -11.32
N GLU A 198 13.03 -0.02 -11.11
CA GLU A 198 14.25 0.17 -11.89
C GLU A 198 15.22 -0.99 -11.70
N SER A 199 15.45 -1.42 -10.45
CA SER A 199 16.35 -2.55 -10.14
C SER A 199 15.88 -3.88 -10.76
N ARG A 200 14.58 -4.02 -11.03
CA ARG A 200 13.97 -5.19 -11.68
C ARG A 200 13.85 -5.05 -13.20
N GLY A 201 14.24 -3.92 -13.78
CA GLY A 201 14.14 -3.65 -15.21
C GLY A 201 12.70 -3.44 -15.71
N PHE A 202 11.76 -3.09 -14.81
CA PHE A 202 10.37 -2.80 -15.14
C PHE A 202 10.08 -1.30 -15.31
N ALA A 203 10.91 -0.43 -14.74
CA ALA A 203 10.86 1.00 -14.98
C ALA A 203 11.95 1.42 -15.96
N PHE A 204 11.55 2.03 -17.08
CA PHE A 204 12.47 2.59 -18.06
C PHE A 204 12.68 4.07 -17.79
N LYS A 205 13.93 4.53 -17.91
CA LYS A 205 14.38 5.87 -17.52
C LYS A 205 13.61 7.00 -18.22
N ASP A 206 13.19 6.75 -19.46
CA ASP A 206 12.54 7.75 -20.33
C ASP A 206 11.04 7.53 -20.50
N ASP A 207 10.46 6.60 -19.75
CA ASP A 207 9.03 6.31 -19.87
C ASP A 207 8.21 7.34 -19.07
N PRO A 208 7.36 8.16 -19.74
CA PRO A 208 6.60 9.23 -19.09
C PRO A 208 5.67 8.73 -17.99
N GLN A 209 5.26 7.46 -18.00
CA GLN A 209 4.37 6.92 -16.96
C GLN A 209 5.01 6.99 -15.55
N TRP A 210 6.35 7.04 -15.48
CA TRP A 210 7.10 7.07 -14.22
C TRP A 210 7.47 8.47 -13.76
N GLU A 211 7.16 9.53 -14.52
CA GLU A 211 7.57 10.90 -14.21
C GLU A 211 7.13 11.34 -12.80
N LYS A 212 5.87 11.10 -12.45
CA LYS A 212 5.33 11.44 -11.13
C LYS A 212 5.94 10.60 -10.01
N MET A 213 6.23 9.33 -10.26
CA MET A 213 6.88 8.44 -9.29
C MET A 213 8.34 8.84 -9.05
N ARG A 214 9.07 9.25 -10.11
CA ARG A 214 10.42 9.80 -9.99
C ARG A 214 10.40 11.13 -9.26
N LEU A 215 9.47 12.02 -9.60
CA LEU A 215 9.28 13.27 -8.87
C LEU A 215 9.04 13.01 -7.37
N LEU A 216 8.10 12.13 -7.02
CA LEU A 216 7.87 11.71 -5.63
C LEU A 216 9.14 11.16 -4.99
N HIS A 217 9.89 10.32 -5.70
CA HIS A 217 11.15 9.80 -5.20
C HIS A 217 12.14 10.94 -4.89
N ASP A 218 12.32 11.90 -5.80
CA ASP A 218 13.31 12.97 -5.68
C ASP A 218 12.97 13.97 -4.57
N ILE A 219 11.69 14.33 -4.43
CA ILE A 219 11.24 15.33 -3.44
C ILE A 219 10.95 14.73 -2.05
N SER A 220 11.19 13.44 -1.84
CA SER A 220 10.88 12.78 -0.56
C SER A 220 12.10 12.37 0.23
N ASP A 221 12.00 12.50 1.55
CA ASP A 221 12.76 11.68 2.49
C ASP A 221 12.21 10.25 2.46
N LYS A 222 13.09 9.26 2.44
CA LYS A 222 12.71 7.86 2.19
C LYS A 222 13.37 6.93 3.17
N ILE A 223 12.62 6.01 3.76
CA ILE A 223 13.13 4.96 4.63
C ILE A 223 12.41 3.65 4.27
N PRO A 224 13.09 2.49 4.23
CA PRO A 224 12.42 1.21 4.09
C PRO A 224 11.35 1.03 5.16
N PHE A 225 10.18 0.54 4.75
CA PHE A 225 9.14 0.16 5.71
C PHE A 225 9.69 -0.98 6.59
N PRO A 226 9.46 -0.95 7.92
CA PRO A 226 9.90 -2.04 8.77
C PRO A 226 9.32 -3.37 8.29
N ASP A 227 10.15 -4.39 8.08
CA ASP A 227 9.67 -5.69 7.63
C ASP A 227 10.28 -6.78 8.51
N ASP A 228 9.45 -7.71 8.95
CA ASP A 228 9.90 -8.88 9.68
C ASP A 228 10.21 -9.98 8.66
N LYS A 229 11.51 -10.15 8.41
CA LYS A 229 11.99 -11.13 7.43
C LYS A 229 11.87 -12.56 7.94
N GLU A 230 11.66 -12.79 9.24
CA GLU A 230 11.58 -14.13 9.80
C GLU A 230 10.19 -14.77 9.57
N PHE A 231 9.12 -13.98 9.45
CA PHE A 231 7.75 -14.49 9.36
C PHE A 231 6.91 -13.84 8.25
N TYR A 232 7.09 -14.33 7.01
CA TYR A 232 6.35 -13.96 5.79
C TYR A 232 6.43 -12.44 5.50
N PRO A 233 7.31 -12.00 4.58
CA PRO A 233 7.65 -10.59 4.40
C PRO A 233 6.51 -9.80 3.74
N ILE A 234 5.53 -9.41 4.55
CA ILE A 234 4.31 -8.70 4.12
C ILE A 234 4.67 -7.34 3.52
N PHE A 235 5.73 -6.71 4.02
CA PHE A 235 6.15 -5.37 3.62
C PHE A 235 7.47 -5.38 2.85
N SER A 236 7.83 -6.52 2.24
CA SER A 236 8.98 -6.58 1.34
C SER A 236 8.89 -5.50 0.26
N ASP A 237 10.01 -4.88 -0.07
CA ASP A 237 10.10 -3.80 -1.07
C ASP A 237 9.11 -2.64 -0.87
N THR A 238 8.67 -2.42 0.37
CA THR A 238 7.82 -1.28 0.73
C THR A 238 8.70 -0.19 1.33
N THR A 239 8.50 1.04 0.88
CA THR A 239 9.23 2.23 1.31
C THR A 239 8.23 3.27 1.80
N ILE A 240 8.62 4.01 2.85
CA ILE A 240 7.88 5.18 3.30
C ILE A 240 8.53 6.42 2.69
N HIS A 241 7.74 7.23 1.99
CA HIS A 241 8.15 8.45 1.30
C HIS A 241 7.44 9.65 1.94
N TRP A 242 8.18 10.46 2.70
CA TRP A 242 7.70 11.74 3.22
C TRP A 242 8.07 12.84 2.25
N ARG A 243 7.06 13.50 1.67
CA ARG A 243 7.29 14.65 0.80
C ARG A 243 7.90 15.80 1.61
N LYS A 244 8.99 16.37 1.11
CA LYS A 244 9.62 17.54 1.72
C LYS A 244 8.73 18.77 1.55
N PRO A 245 8.76 19.73 2.51
CA PRO A 245 8.14 21.03 2.33
C PRO A 245 8.69 21.71 1.07
N LYS A 246 7.89 22.58 0.43
CA LYS A 246 8.39 23.42 -0.66
C LYS A 246 9.36 24.46 -0.09
N ASP A 247 10.35 24.89 -0.88
CA ASP A 247 11.35 25.88 -0.43
C ASP A 247 10.68 27.18 0.08
N ASP A 248 9.62 27.64 -0.58
CA ASP A 248 8.84 28.82 -0.16
C ASP A 248 8.15 28.64 1.21
N GLU A 249 7.74 27.42 1.56
CA GLU A 249 7.12 27.11 2.87
C GLU A 249 8.17 27.00 3.98
N LEU A 250 9.41 26.64 3.62
CA LEU A 250 10.53 26.58 4.55
C LEU A 250 10.95 27.98 5.00
N ASP A 251 10.97 28.96 4.10
CA ASP A 251 11.28 30.37 4.41
C ASP A 251 10.23 31.01 5.34
N ASP A 252 8.95 30.70 5.14
CA ASP A 252 7.84 31.16 6.01
C ASP A 252 7.93 30.54 7.42
N LEU A 253 8.25 29.24 7.52
CA LEU A 253 8.46 28.54 8.79
C LEU A 253 9.66 29.11 9.55
N THR A 254 10.76 29.38 8.85
CA THR A 254 11.97 29.95 9.46
C THR A 254 11.70 31.35 10.00
N SER A 255 10.98 32.17 9.22
CA SER A 255 10.57 33.53 9.62
C SER A 255 9.60 33.54 10.81
N ALA A 256 8.69 32.57 10.89
CA ALA A 256 7.74 32.43 12.00
C ALA A 256 8.43 31.98 13.30
N VAL A 257 9.40 31.06 13.22
CA VAL A 257 10.17 30.58 14.38
C VAL A 257 11.08 31.69 14.92
N ASP A 258 11.72 32.46 14.04
CA ASP A 258 12.55 33.60 14.43
C ASP A 258 11.71 34.68 15.15
N SER A 259 10.52 34.96 14.65
CA SER A 259 9.57 35.91 15.27
C SER A 259 9.10 35.45 16.66
N LEU A 260 8.84 34.15 16.84
CA LEU A 260 8.47 33.57 18.14
C LEU A 260 9.64 33.58 19.13
N SER A 261 10.87 33.31 18.68
CA SER A 261 12.07 33.35 19.52
C SER A 261 12.38 34.76 20.05
N MET A 262 12.15 35.80 19.23
CA MET A 262 12.33 37.20 19.63
C MET A 262 11.30 37.65 20.68
N SER A 263 10.07 37.13 20.61
CA SER A 263 9.01 37.46 21.58
C SER A 263 9.24 36.87 22.98
N GLN A 264 9.97 35.75 23.09
CA GLN A 264 10.27 35.10 24.37
C GLN A 264 11.50 35.69 25.10
N ASN A 265 12.34 36.45 24.40
CA ASN A 265 13.53 37.12 24.97
C ASN A 265 13.26 38.55 25.49
N THR A 266 12.00 39.02 25.48
CA THR A 266 11.63 40.39 25.89
C THR A 266 10.89 40.44 27.25
N ILE A 267 11.02 39.41 28.09
CA ILE A 267 10.48 39.40 29.46
C ILE A 267 11.62 39.37 30.47
#